data_AF-A0A374PEU4-F1
#
_entry.id   AF-A0A374PEU4-F1
#
_cell.length_a   1.000
_cell.length_b   1.000
_cell.length_c   1.000
_cell.angle_alpha   90.00
_cell.angle_beta   90.00
_cell.angle_gamma   90.00
#
_symmetry.space_group_name_H-M   'P 1'
#
loop_
_entity.id
_entity.type
_entity.pdbx_description
1 polymer ?
#
loop_
_entity_poly.entity_id
_entity_poly.type
_entity_poly.pdbx_seq_one_letter_code
_entity_poly.pdbx_strand_id
1 'polypeptide(L)'
;MQYRNFGKTGIKVSALGFGTMRFPLLHDEVVDEERAIGMIRHAIDEGVNYIDTAYPYHQGESERIVGKALADGYREKTYLATKCPVWKLQKAEDFETLLDEQLEKLNTDHIDFYLLHALSGERMEDKVKPFELIKRMEKAKAEGKIRYLGFSFHDSYDVFQDIIDYYDGWDFCQIQYNYVDTEHQAGTKGLKYAAERGLGVVIMEPLLGGRLANPASHLKKVFPEDKSPVEYALDFLWDQPEVSLLLSGMSDEKQVEENLEYAKRSSVGMATEQDKEVVKEAKRVFDSMALVGCTGCRYCMPCPFGLDIPKIFSLYNMTAAHREEDARAEYEALEKKAGDCRSCHHCEKECPQMIKVSEVMKEVAKVFEKTEA
;
A
#
# COMPACT_ATOMS: atom_id res chain seq x y z
N MET A 1 5.49 9.36 -20.11
CA MET A 1 4.47 8.71 -19.24
C MET A 1 3.26 8.26 -20.06
N GLN A 2 2.67 7.10 -19.74
CA GLN A 2 1.37 6.66 -20.28
C GLN A 2 0.24 7.05 -19.32
N TYR A 3 -0.95 7.32 -19.86
CA TYR A 3 -2.09 7.79 -19.07
C TYR A 3 -3.33 6.92 -19.29
N ARG A 4 -4.07 6.65 -18.21
CA ARG A 4 -5.28 5.82 -18.21
C ARG A 4 -6.48 6.64 -17.74
N ASN A 5 -7.66 6.29 -18.23
CA ASN A 5 -8.90 6.88 -17.73
C ASN A 5 -9.09 6.46 -16.27
N PHE A 6 -9.53 7.39 -15.43
CA PHE A 6 -9.78 7.10 -14.01
C PHE A 6 -11.27 6.84 -13.77
N GLY A 7 -11.69 5.58 -13.94
CA GLY A 7 -13.10 5.20 -13.89
C GLY A 7 -13.98 6.07 -14.80
N LYS A 8 -15.14 6.50 -14.29
CA LYS A 8 -16.10 7.38 -14.97
C LYS A 8 -15.87 8.88 -14.76
N THR A 9 -14.79 9.28 -14.10
CA THR A 9 -14.56 10.69 -13.69
C THR A 9 -14.21 11.64 -14.84
N GLY A 10 -13.80 11.10 -16.00
CA GLY A 10 -13.40 11.89 -17.16
C GLY A 10 -11.96 12.42 -17.13
N ILE A 11 -11.23 12.22 -16.02
CA ILE A 11 -9.81 12.58 -15.92
C ILE A 11 -8.92 11.43 -16.39
N LYS A 12 -7.68 11.77 -16.71
CA LYS A 12 -6.62 10.81 -17.00
C LYS A 12 -5.50 10.90 -15.96
N VAL A 13 -5.14 9.75 -15.40
CA VAL A 13 -4.04 9.61 -14.44
C VAL A 13 -2.86 8.90 -15.11
N SER A 14 -1.64 9.23 -14.70
CA SER A 14 -0.45 8.50 -15.10
C SER A 14 -0.53 7.04 -14.61
N ALA A 15 -0.04 6.10 -15.42
CA ALA A 15 -0.07 4.67 -15.09
C ALA A 15 0.74 4.34 -13.82
N LEU A 16 1.70 5.20 -13.48
CA LEU A 16 2.47 5.23 -12.25
C LEU A 16 2.09 6.46 -11.43
N GLY A 17 1.90 6.28 -10.13
CA GLY A 17 1.78 7.36 -9.15
C GLY A 17 2.84 7.23 -8.07
N PHE A 18 3.13 8.35 -7.43
CA PHE A 18 4.18 8.43 -6.42
C PHE A 18 3.56 8.18 -5.03
N GLY A 19 3.89 7.04 -4.41
CA GLY A 19 3.49 6.73 -3.04
C GLY A 19 4.52 7.22 -2.03
N THR A 20 4.09 7.96 -1.00
CA THR A 20 5.01 8.64 -0.07
C THR A 20 5.29 7.87 1.23
N MET A 21 4.79 6.65 1.35
CA MET A 21 5.03 5.81 2.54
C MET A 21 6.49 5.37 2.70
N ARG A 22 7.30 5.44 1.63
CA ARG A 22 8.68 4.93 1.60
C ARG A 22 9.73 5.98 1.21
N PHE A 23 9.57 7.20 1.70
CA PHE A 23 10.56 8.26 1.48
C PHE A 23 11.99 7.85 1.87
N PRO A 24 13.01 8.46 1.23
CA PRO A 24 14.40 8.26 1.63
C PRO A 24 14.57 8.66 3.10
N LEU A 25 15.29 7.83 3.85
CA LEU A 25 15.54 8.04 5.28
C LEU A 25 17.02 8.32 5.53
N LEU A 26 17.29 9.14 6.53
CA LEU A 26 18.58 9.31 7.18
C LEU A 26 18.80 8.15 8.18
N HIS A 27 19.98 8.13 8.82
CA HIS A 27 20.38 7.04 9.72
C HIS A 27 19.51 6.86 10.97
N ASP A 28 18.67 7.83 11.32
CA ASP A 28 17.79 7.88 12.48
C ASP A 28 16.29 7.72 12.13
N GLU A 29 15.98 7.12 10.96
CA GLU A 29 14.62 6.96 10.43
C GLU A 29 13.88 8.29 10.20
N VAL A 30 14.60 9.42 10.22
CA VAL A 30 14.08 10.73 9.81
C VAL A 30 14.09 10.81 8.30
N VAL A 31 13.03 11.37 7.71
CA VAL A 31 12.95 11.55 6.26
C VAL A 31 14.01 12.55 5.79
N ASP A 32 14.76 12.18 4.76
CA ASP A 32 15.59 13.11 4.00
C ASP A 32 14.67 13.98 3.12
N GLU A 33 14.21 15.10 3.69
CA GLU A 33 13.21 15.97 3.09
C GLU A 33 13.65 16.53 1.73
N GLU A 34 14.91 16.94 1.58
CA GLU A 34 15.43 17.52 0.34
C GLU A 34 15.37 16.50 -0.80
N ARG A 35 15.83 15.26 -0.54
CA ARG A 35 15.74 14.18 -1.51
C ARG A 35 14.30 13.78 -1.81
N ALA A 36 13.45 13.68 -0.78
CA ALA A 36 12.04 13.36 -0.97
C ALA A 36 11.33 14.39 -1.88
N ILE A 37 11.58 15.69 -1.67
CA ILE A 37 11.05 16.78 -2.50
C ILE A 37 11.60 16.66 -3.93
N GLY A 38 12.92 16.46 -4.08
CA GLY A 38 13.57 16.29 -5.37
C GLY A 38 13.00 15.14 -6.17
N MET A 39 12.79 13.98 -5.54
CA MET A 39 12.20 12.78 -6.14
C MET A 39 10.76 13.02 -6.61
N ILE A 40 9.92 13.67 -5.78
CA ILE A 40 8.53 14.00 -6.16
C ILE A 40 8.53 14.94 -7.37
N ARG A 41 9.29 16.03 -7.30
CA ARG A 41 9.32 17.05 -8.37
C ARG A 41 9.85 16.47 -9.68
N HIS A 42 10.90 15.67 -9.62
CA HIS A 42 11.45 14.97 -10.77
C HIS A 42 10.42 14.03 -11.40
N ALA A 43 9.70 13.22 -10.60
CA ALA A 43 8.64 12.35 -11.11
C ALA A 43 7.51 13.15 -11.79
N ILE A 44 7.13 14.30 -11.23
CA ILE A 44 6.13 15.19 -11.85
C ILE A 44 6.63 15.76 -13.18
N ASP A 45 7.88 16.18 -13.26
CA ASP A 45 8.47 16.70 -14.50
C ASP A 45 8.57 15.62 -15.60
N GLU A 46 8.72 14.34 -15.22
CA GLU A 46 8.65 13.18 -16.12
C GLU A 46 7.21 12.70 -16.43
N GLY A 47 6.20 13.42 -15.93
CA GLY A 47 4.80 13.26 -16.27
C GLY A 47 3.96 12.44 -15.30
N VAL A 48 4.45 12.10 -14.11
CA VAL A 48 3.59 11.58 -13.03
C VAL A 48 2.62 12.68 -12.59
N ASN A 49 1.32 12.38 -12.57
CA ASN A 49 0.31 13.35 -12.18
C ASN A 49 -0.57 12.87 -11.01
N TYR A 50 -0.13 11.88 -10.24
CA TYR A 50 -0.82 11.40 -9.04
C TYR A 50 0.17 11.20 -7.89
N ILE A 51 -0.01 11.95 -6.79
CA ILE A 51 0.80 11.83 -5.57
C ILE A 51 -0.09 11.32 -4.44
N ASP A 52 0.27 10.17 -3.85
CA ASP A 52 -0.46 9.53 -2.75
C ASP A 52 0.30 9.69 -1.43
N THR A 53 -0.34 10.36 -0.47
CA THR A 53 0.10 10.44 0.92
C THR A 53 -1.00 9.99 1.87
N ALA A 54 -0.74 10.00 3.17
CA ALA A 54 -1.74 9.74 4.19
C ALA A 54 -1.34 10.34 5.53
N TYR A 55 -2.36 10.63 6.36
CA TYR A 55 -2.20 11.18 7.70
C TYR A 55 -1.13 10.50 8.59
N PRO A 56 -1.01 9.15 8.67
CA PRO A 56 -0.05 8.52 9.58
C PRO A 56 1.37 8.39 9.01
N TYR A 57 1.60 8.66 7.72
CA TYR A 57 2.89 8.35 7.08
C TYR A 57 4.01 9.21 7.66
N HIS A 58 5.13 8.55 8.00
CA HIS A 58 6.29 9.17 8.65
C HIS A 58 5.91 9.97 9.90
N GLN A 59 5.10 9.35 10.78
CA GLN A 59 4.61 9.98 12.02
C GLN A 59 3.82 11.28 11.78
N GLY A 60 3.24 11.45 10.59
CA GLY A 60 2.47 12.64 10.19
C GLY A 60 3.25 13.68 9.39
N GLU A 61 4.54 13.48 9.13
CA GLU A 61 5.37 14.44 8.39
C GLU A 61 5.20 14.34 6.86
N SER A 62 4.70 13.20 6.35
CA SER A 62 4.60 13.00 4.90
C SER A 62 3.77 14.09 4.19
N GLU A 63 2.64 14.49 4.79
CA GLU A 63 1.79 15.55 4.24
C GLU A 63 2.49 16.91 4.18
N ARG A 64 3.31 17.25 5.20
CA ARG A 64 4.08 18.50 5.20
C ARG A 64 5.14 18.51 4.09
N ILE A 65 5.84 17.40 3.91
CA ILE A 65 6.87 17.24 2.88
C ILE A 65 6.24 17.32 1.48
N VAL A 66 5.10 16.66 1.29
CA VAL A 66 4.34 16.75 0.03
C VAL A 66 3.88 18.19 -0.23
N GLY A 67 3.36 18.90 0.78
CA GLY A 67 2.97 20.31 0.63
C GLY A 67 4.13 21.19 0.15
N LYS A 68 5.34 21.00 0.68
CA LYS A 68 6.56 21.68 0.21
C LYS A 68 6.92 21.26 -1.23
N ALA A 69 6.85 19.97 -1.55
CA ALA A 69 7.15 19.46 -2.88
C ALA A 69 6.22 20.06 -3.95
N LEU A 70 4.94 20.28 -3.61
CA LEU A 70 3.92 20.83 -4.50
C LEU A 70 3.88 22.36 -4.58
N ALA A 71 4.71 23.07 -3.81
CA ALA A 71 4.89 24.51 -3.94
C ALA A 71 5.47 24.88 -5.33
N ASP A 72 5.64 26.18 -5.60
CA ASP A 72 6.28 26.70 -6.82
C ASP A 72 5.62 26.25 -8.14
N GLY A 73 4.29 26.06 -8.12
CA GLY A 73 3.48 25.69 -9.29
C GLY A 73 3.36 24.20 -9.55
N TYR A 74 3.98 23.32 -8.75
CA TYR A 74 3.84 21.87 -8.90
C TYR A 74 2.44 21.37 -8.54
N ARG A 75 1.71 22.06 -7.65
CA ARG A 75 0.32 21.73 -7.28
C ARG A 75 -0.63 21.67 -8.48
N GLU A 76 -0.41 22.50 -9.49
CA GLU A 76 -1.25 22.57 -10.70
C GLU A 76 -0.91 21.49 -11.74
N LYS A 77 0.24 20.82 -11.60
CA LYS A 77 0.71 19.78 -12.52
C LYS A 77 0.21 18.37 -12.14
N THR A 78 -0.34 18.21 -10.94
CA THR A 78 -0.60 16.89 -10.36
C THR A 78 -1.89 16.86 -9.56
N TYR A 79 -2.43 15.65 -9.41
CA TYR A 79 -3.52 15.37 -8.50
C TYR A 79 -2.97 14.88 -7.17
N LEU A 80 -3.48 15.45 -6.08
CA LEU A 80 -3.07 15.13 -4.72
C LEU A 80 -4.09 14.20 -4.06
N ALA A 81 -3.61 13.09 -3.50
CA ALA A 81 -4.40 12.17 -2.70
C ALA A 81 -3.93 12.13 -1.24
N THR A 82 -4.87 12.23 -0.30
CA THR A 82 -4.65 11.87 1.11
C THR A 82 -5.88 11.18 1.70
N LYS A 83 -5.78 10.75 2.96
CA LYS A 83 -6.72 9.80 3.57
C LYS A 83 -7.14 10.25 4.96
N CYS A 84 -8.44 10.24 5.24
CA CYS A 84 -9.01 10.41 6.57
C CYS A 84 -8.63 9.19 7.44
N PRO A 85 -7.91 9.37 8.57
CA PRO A 85 -7.56 8.27 9.46
C PRO A 85 -8.78 7.85 10.29
N VAL A 86 -9.67 7.03 9.71
CA VAL A 86 -10.98 6.67 10.30
C VAL A 86 -10.89 6.18 11.74
N TRP A 87 -9.82 5.46 12.08
CA TRP A 87 -9.58 4.95 13.44
C TRP A 87 -9.32 6.04 14.50
N LYS A 88 -8.88 7.25 14.10
CA LYS A 88 -8.66 8.36 15.03
C LYS A 88 -9.94 9.07 15.45
N LEU A 89 -11.01 8.96 14.66
CA LEU A 89 -12.28 9.65 14.91
C LEU A 89 -12.94 9.13 16.20
N GLN A 90 -13.19 10.02 17.16
CA GLN A 90 -13.92 9.72 18.40
C GLN A 90 -15.35 10.23 18.36
N LYS A 91 -15.60 11.28 17.58
CA LYS A 91 -16.92 11.86 17.31
C LYS A 91 -16.98 12.36 15.87
N ALA A 92 -18.18 12.70 15.43
CA ALA A 92 -18.43 13.03 14.03
C ALA A 92 -17.73 14.33 13.57
N GLU A 93 -17.59 15.33 14.45
CA GLU A 93 -16.93 16.61 14.17
C GLU A 93 -15.40 16.50 14.02
N ASP A 94 -14.81 15.37 14.41
CA ASP A 94 -13.38 15.15 14.23
C ASP A 94 -13.02 15.05 12.74
N PHE A 95 -13.99 14.72 11.87
CA PHE A 95 -13.76 14.65 10.42
C PHE A 95 -13.33 16.00 9.85
N GLU A 96 -14.08 17.07 10.10
CA GLU A 96 -13.74 18.42 9.61
C GLU A 96 -12.44 18.92 10.23
N THR A 97 -12.23 18.63 11.52
CA THR A 97 -11.01 19.03 12.23
C THR A 97 -9.77 18.39 11.58
N LEU A 98 -9.83 17.09 11.27
CA LEU A 98 -8.73 16.38 10.63
C LEU A 98 -8.56 16.81 9.17
N LEU A 99 -9.64 17.03 8.42
CA LEU A 99 -9.56 17.52 7.05
C LEU A 99 -8.88 18.89 7.00
N ASP A 100 -9.27 19.81 7.88
CA ASP A 100 -8.66 21.15 7.96
C ASP A 100 -7.18 21.08 8.35
N GLU A 101 -6.81 20.19 9.29
CA GLU A 101 -5.41 19.91 9.65
C GLU A 101 -4.61 19.39 8.44
N GLN A 102 -5.18 18.49 7.64
CA GLN A 102 -4.52 17.94 6.44
C GLN A 102 -4.32 19.01 5.37
N LEU A 103 -5.32 19.86 5.13
CA LEU A 103 -5.22 21.00 4.20
C LEU A 103 -4.12 21.97 4.64
N GLU A 104 -4.01 22.26 5.95
CA GLU A 104 -2.94 23.08 6.51
C GLU A 104 -1.56 22.44 6.31
N LYS A 105 -1.39 21.15 6.64
CA LYS A 105 -0.11 20.43 6.44
C LYS A 105 0.32 20.43 4.98
N LEU A 106 -0.63 20.17 4.07
CA LEU A 106 -0.40 20.12 2.63
C LEU A 106 -0.27 21.52 2.01
N ASN A 107 -0.53 22.58 2.77
CA ASN A 107 -0.50 23.98 2.32
C ASN A 107 -1.32 24.19 1.04
N THR A 108 -2.56 23.69 1.03
CA THR A 108 -3.49 23.79 -0.10
C THR A 108 -4.91 23.99 0.38
N ASP A 109 -5.77 24.55 -0.46
CA ASP A 109 -7.20 24.78 -0.18
C ASP A 109 -8.08 23.59 -0.59
N HIS A 110 -7.55 22.63 -1.36
CA HIS A 110 -8.30 21.47 -1.80
C HIS A 110 -7.43 20.22 -2.02
N ILE A 111 -8.06 19.05 -1.81
CA ILE A 111 -7.52 17.73 -2.09
C ILE A 111 -8.26 17.14 -3.30
N ASP A 112 -7.54 16.63 -4.30
CA ASP A 112 -8.17 16.04 -5.48
C ASP A 112 -8.86 14.71 -5.12
N PHE A 113 -8.14 13.80 -4.48
CA PHE A 113 -8.64 12.46 -4.12
C PHE A 113 -8.61 12.26 -2.62
N TYR A 114 -9.77 12.16 -1.98
CA TYR A 114 -9.84 11.95 -0.54
C TYR A 114 -10.42 10.58 -0.20
N LEU A 115 -9.68 9.82 0.59
CA LEU A 115 -10.03 8.44 0.94
C LEU A 115 -10.51 8.34 2.39
N LEU A 116 -11.53 7.54 2.65
CA LEU A 116 -11.66 6.92 3.98
C LEU A 116 -10.60 5.81 4.09
N HIS A 117 -9.67 5.96 5.04
CA HIS A 117 -8.50 5.08 5.13
C HIS A 117 -8.87 3.74 5.77
N ALA A 118 -8.49 2.66 5.09
CA ALA A 118 -8.48 1.30 5.57
C ALA A 118 -9.87 0.80 5.99
N LEU A 119 -10.89 0.98 5.15
CA LEU A 119 -12.23 0.49 5.47
C LEU A 119 -12.25 -1.04 5.64
N SER A 120 -13.08 -1.44 6.59
CA SER A 120 -13.43 -2.81 6.97
C SER A 120 -14.88 -2.83 7.43
N GLY A 121 -15.48 -4.01 7.63
CA GLY A 121 -16.87 -4.12 8.11
C GLY A 121 -17.04 -3.45 9.47
N GLU A 122 -16.09 -3.66 10.37
CA GLU A 122 -16.03 -3.00 11.68
C GLU A 122 -16.00 -1.48 11.56
N ARG A 123 -15.10 -0.92 10.75
CA ARG A 123 -14.99 0.54 10.58
C ARG A 123 -16.25 1.14 9.94
N MET A 124 -16.94 0.38 9.09
CA MET A 124 -18.23 0.81 8.54
C MET A 124 -19.29 0.99 9.63
N GLU A 125 -19.46 -0.02 10.49
CA GLU A 125 -20.48 0.00 11.55
C GLU A 125 -20.12 0.92 12.72
N ASP A 126 -18.84 1.00 13.09
CA ASP A 126 -18.41 1.71 14.30
C ASP A 126 -18.10 3.19 14.05
N LYS A 127 -17.74 3.56 12.81
CA LYS A 127 -17.26 4.91 12.48
C LYS A 127 -18.00 5.52 11.30
N VAL A 128 -17.99 4.88 10.13
CA VAL A 128 -18.51 5.49 8.89
C VAL A 128 -20.00 5.81 8.99
N LYS A 129 -20.83 4.83 9.39
CA LYS A 129 -22.28 5.01 9.51
C LYS A 129 -22.65 5.92 10.69
N PRO A 130 -22.16 5.71 11.94
CA PRO A 130 -22.58 6.52 13.08
C PRO A 130 -22.15 7.99 12.98
N PHE A 131 -21.01 8.27 12.35
CA PHE A 131 -20.50 9.64 12.17
C PHE A 131 -20.93 10.29 10.85
N GLU A 132 -21.74 9.58 10.06
CA GLU A 132 -22.24 10.02 8.75
C GLU A 132 -21.12 10.51 7.81
N LEU A 133 -19.98 9.80 7.79
CA LEU A 133 -18.76 10.28 7.12
C LEU A 133 -18.96 10.50 5.62
N ILE A 134 -19.80 9.72 4.96
CA ILE A 134 -20.13 9.93 3.54
C ILE A 134 -20.79 11.30 3.32
N LYS A 135 -21.79 11.66 4.14
CA LYS A 135 -22.44 12.98 4.05
C LYS A 135 -21.47 14.12 4.31
N ARG A 136 -20.51 13.90 5.21
CA ARG A 136 -19.46 14.90 5.50
C ARG A 136 -18.48 15.04 4.34
N MET A 137 -18.10 13.95 3.68
CA MET A 137 -17.31 14.00 2.45
C MET A 137 -18.08 14.69 1.31
N GLU A 138 -19.38 14.42 1.14
CA GLU A 138 -20.24 15.11 0.16
C GLU A 138 -20.31 16.61 0.44
N LYS A 139 -20.47 17.00 1.70
CA LYS A 139 -20.44 18.40 2.12
C LYS A 139 -19.09 19.05 1.83
N ALA A 140 -17.98 18.41 2.18
CA ALA A 140 -16.64 18.91 1.88
C ALA A 140 -16.37 19.03 0.37
N LYS A 141 -16.97 18.15 -0.44
CA LYS A 141 -16.97 18.26 -1.91
C LYS A 141 -17.79 19.44 -2.40
N ALA A 142 -18.98 19.67 -1.84
CA ALA A 142 -19.78 20.85 -2.15
C ALA A 142 -19.10 22.17 -1.74
N GLU A 143 -18.29 22.15 -0.68
CA GLU A 143 -17.47 23.28 -0.22
C GLU A 143 -16.16 23.45 -1.03
N GLY A 144 -15.86 22.54 -1.96
CA GLY A 144 -14.66 22.60 -2.81
C GLY A 144 -13.37 22.12 -2.15
N LYS A 145 -13.42 21.65 -0.90
CA LYS A 145 -12.25 21.13 -0.16
C LYS A 145 -11.76 19.77 -0.70
N ILE A 146 -12.65 18.98 -1.29
CA ILE A 146 -12.37 17.66 -1.87
C ILE A 146 -13.00 17.57 -3.27
N ARG A 147 -12.36 16.91 -4.24
CA ARG A 147 -12.95 16.73 -5.58
C ARG A 147 -13.54 15.33 -5.80
N TYR A 148 -12.81 14.28 -5.43
CA TYR A 148 -13.18 12.88 -5.65
C TYR A 148 -13.19 12.10 -4.35
N LEU A 149 -14.23 11.30 -4.15
CA LEU A 149 -14.45 10.49 -2.94
C LEU A 149 -14.04 9.06 -3.21
N GLY A 150 -13.22 8.50 -2.33
CA GLY A 150 -12.85 7.10 -2.39
C GLY A 150 -12.61 6.49 -1.02
N PHE A 151 -12.14 5.25 -1.04
CA PHE A 151 -11.74 4.53 0.16
C PHE A 151 -10.56 3.62 -0.16
N SER A 152 -9.72 3.35 0.84
CA SER A 152 -8.81 2.19 0.78
C SER A 152 -9.39 1.06 1.60
N PHE A 153 -9.01 -0.17 1.29
CA PHE A 153 -9.72 -1.36 1.77
C PHE A 153 -8.80 -2.44 2.32
N HIS A 154 -9.20 -3.04 3.45
CA HIS A 154 -8.47 -4.13 4.14
C HIS A 154 -9.42 -5.10 4.86
N ASP A 155 -10.25 -5.85 4.11
CA ASP A 155 -11.15 -6.89 4.66
C ASP A 155 -11.47 -7.93 3.57
N SER A 156 -12.45 -8.82 3.79
CA SER A 156 -12.91 -9.83 2.82
C SER A 156 -13.65 -9.24 1.60
N TYR A 157 -13.65 -9.98 0.48
CA TYR A 157 -14.37 -9.56 -0.73
C TYR A 157 -15.86 -9.22 -0.48
N ASP A 158 -16.56 -9.96 0.37
CA ASP A 158 -17.99 -9.71 0.60
C ASP A 158 -18.20 -8.34 1.26
N VAL A 159 -17.35 -7.96 2.22
CA VAL A 159 -17.34 -6.62 2.83
C VAL A 159 -16.96 -5.55 1.80
N PHE A 160 -16.01 -5.83 0.90
CA PHE A 160 -15.65 -4.91 -0.19
C PHE A 160 -16.87 -4.59 -1.06
N GLN A 161 -17.61 -5.64 -1.44
CA GLN A 161 -18.82 -5.52 -2.25
C GLN A 161 -19.88 -4.67 -1.51
N ASP A 162 -20.12 -4.98 -0.23
CA ASP A 162 -21.06 -4.24 0.60
C ASP A 162 -20.70 -2.74 0.73
N ILE A 163 -19.42 -2.40 0.85
CA ILE A 163 -18.95 -0.99 0.92
C ILE A 163 -19.23 -0.24 -0.38
N ILE A 164 -19.00 -0.89 -1.53
CA ILE A 164 -19.30 -0.29 -2.84
C ILE A 164 -20.81 -0.15 -3.02
N ASP A 165 -21.58 -1.17 -2.67
CA ASP A 165 -23.05 -1.17 -2.77
C ASP A 165 -23.73 -0.19 -1.82
N TYR A 166 -23.07 0.15 -0.71
CA TYR A 166 -23.60 1.09 0.28
C TYR A 166 -23.70 2.53 -0.26
N TYR A 167 -22.89 2.92 -1.24
CA TYR A 167 -22.87 4.31 -1.75
C TYR A 167 -22.49 4.40 -3.24
N ASP A 168 -23.43 4.84 -4.06
CA ASP A 168 -23.24 4.98 -5.52
C ASP A 168 -22.30 6.13 -5.95
N GLY A 169 -21.99 7.04 -5.02
CA GLY A 169 -21.18 8.23 -5.29
C GLY A 169 -19.68 8.03 -5.08
N TRP A 170 -19.20 6.79 -4.92
CA TRP A 170 -17.76 6.51 -4.95
C TRP A 170 -17.19 6.82 -6.34
N ASP A 171 -16.12 7.61 -6.37
CA ASP A 171 -15.38 7.92 -7.59
C ASP A 171 -14.27 6.89 -7.84
N PHE A 172 -13.68 6.33 -6.78
CA PHE A 172 -12.57 5.37 -6.85
C PHE A 172 -12.39 4.53 -5.59
N CYS A 173 -11.62 3.45 -5.69
CA CYS A 173 -11.15 2.66 -4.57
C CYS A 173 -9.65 2.35 -4.70
N GLN A 174 -8.99 2.15 -3.55
CA GLN A 174 -7.60 1.72 -3.45
C GLN A 174 -7.53 0.33 -2.82
N ILE A 175 -6.99 -0.65 -3.55
CA ILE A 175 -6.94 -2.05 -3.14
C ILE A 175 -5.51 -2.58 -3.16
N GLN A 176 -5.19 -3.51 -2.25
CA GLN A 176 -3.98 -4.32 -2.35
C GLN A 176 -4.17 -5.35 -3.45
N TYR A 177 -3.25 -5.38 -4.41
CA TYR A 177 -3.29 -6.37 -5.49
C TYR A 177 -1.93 -6.51 -6.16
N ASN A 178 -1.51 -7.75 -6.36
CA ASN A 178 -0.27 -8.13 -7.02
C ASN A 178 -0.40 -9.59 -7.49
N TYR A 179 0.59 -10.12 -8.19
CA TYR A 179 0.48 -11.45 -8.79
C TYR A 179 0.45 -12.61 -7.79
N VAL A 180 0.80 -12.40 -6.52
CA VAL A 180 0.69 -13.43 -5.48
C VAL A 180 -0.62 -13.34 -4.71
N ASP A 181 -1.16 -12.13 -4.53
CA ASP A 181 -2.38 -11.82 -3.74
C ASP A 181 -3.64 -11.70 -4.62
N THR A 182 -3.81 -12.58 -5.60
CA THR A 182 -4.94 -12.49 -6.54
C THR A 182 -6.31 -12.80 -5.92
N GLU A 183 -6.32 -13.53 -4.79
CA GLU A 183 -7.52 -13.93 -4.05
C GLU A 183 -7.57 -13.34 -2.63
N HIS A 184 -6.63 -12.45 -2.30
CA HIS A 184 -6.57 -11.81 -0.98
C HIS A 184 -7.39 -10.52 -0.96
N GLN A 185 -8.12 -10.29 0.14
CA GLN A 185 -9.01 -9.13 0.33
C GLN A 185 -9.99 -8.94 -0.85
N ALA A 186 -9.90 -7.80 -1.55
CA ALA A 186 -10.67 -7.53 -2.75
C ALA A 186 -10.25 -8.48 -3.91
N GLY A 187 -8.94 -8.69 -4.09
CA GLY A 187 -8.38 -9.54 -5.14
C GLY A 187 -8.85 -9.20 -6.57
N THR A 188 -8.70 -10.15 -7.48
CA THR A 188 -9.15 -10.01 -8.88
C THR A 188 -10.66 -9.81 -8.97
N LYS A 189 -11.44 -10.45 -8.07
CA LYS A 189 -12.90 -10.34 -8.06
C LYS A 189 -13.34 -8.91 -7.72
N GLY A 190 -12.71 -8.29 -6.72
CA GLY A 190 -12.96 -6.91 -6.31
C GLY A 190 -12.49 -5.90 -7.34
N LEU A 191 -11.30 -6.10 -7.94
CA LEU A 191 -10.80 -5.28 -9.04
C LEU A 191 -11.85 -5.17 -10.17
N LYS A 192 -12.35 -6.32 -10.65
CA LYS A 192 -13.35 -6.36 -11.73
C LYS A 192 -14.66 -5.73 -11.32
N TYR A 193 -15.15 -6.07 -10.14
CA TYR A 193 -16.40 -5.55 -9.63
C TYR A 193 -16.38 -4.02 -9.46
N ALA A 194 -15.30 -3.44 -8.93
CA ALA A 194 -15.16 -1.99 -8.83
C ALA A 194 -15.11 -1.30 -10.21
N ALA A 195 -14.36 -1.88 -11.15
CA ALA A 195 -14.27 -1.34 -12.51
C ALA A 195 -15.62 -1.43 -13.26
N GLU A 196 -16.38 -2.53 -13.10
CA GLU A 196 -17.74 -2.69 -13.64
C GLU A 196 -18.72 -1.63 -13.09
N ARG A 197 -18.51 -1.16 -11.85
CA ARG A 197 -19.25 -0.04 -11.24
C ARG A 197 -18.75 1.35 -11.67
N GLY A 198 -17.73 1.40 -12.51
CA GLY A 198 -17.17 2.63 -13.06
C GLY A 198 -16.25 3.38 -12.11
N LEU A 199 -15.75 2.74 -11.05
CA LEU A 199 -14.76 3.34 -10.15
C LEU A 199 -13.38 3.35 -10.81
N GLY A 200 -12.58 4.38 -10.51
CA GLY A 200 -11.13 4.28 -10.69
C GLY A 200 -10.56 3.25 -9.70
N VAL A 201 -9.64 2.39 -10.15
CA VAL A 201 -9.01 1.40 -9.27
C VAL A 201 -7.51 1.67 -9.14
N VAL A 202 -7.11 2.05 -7.93
CA VAL A 202 -5.73 2.34 -7.56
C VAL A 202 -5.13 1.12 -6.87
N ILE A 203 -4.00 0.64 -7.39
CA ILE A 203 -3.31 -0.51 -6.81
C ILE A 203 -2.26 -0.04 -5.83
N MET A 204 -2.42 -0.44 -4.57
CA MET A 204 -1.37 -0.36 -3.55
C MET A 204 -0.67 -1.71 -3.40
N GLU A 205 0.53 -1.67 -2.84
CA GLU A 205 1.42 -2.84 -2.69
C GLU A 205 1.67 -3.65 -3.99
N PRO A 206 1.96 -3.01 -5.14
CA PRO A 206 2.22 -3.73 -6.38
C PRO A 206 3.41 -4.69 -6.28
N LEU A 207 4.33 -4.44 -5.34
CA LEU A 207 5.54 -5.22 -5.08
C LEU A 207 5.54 -5.91 -3.70
N LEU A 208 4.39 -6.01 -3.03
CA LEU A 208 4.21 -6.65 -1.71
C LEU A 208 5.24 -6.19 -0.66
N GLY A 209 5.26 -4.87 -0.41
CA GLY A 209 6.23 -4.26 0.51
C GLY A 209 7.71 -4.41 0.12
N GLY A 210 8.00 -4.71 -1.15
CA GLY A 210 9.35 -4.92 -1.69
C GLY A 210 9.76 -6.38 -1.84
N ARG A 211 8.94 -7.33 -1.34
CA ARG A 211 9.24 -8.77 -1.43
C ARG A 211 9.28 -9.28 -2.87
N LEU A 212 8.51 -8.68 -3.78
CA LEU A 212 8.52 -9.04 -5.20
C LEU A 212 9.61 -8.31 -5.98
N ALA A 213 10.14 -7.21 -5.43
CA ALA A 213 11.27 -6.48 -6.02
C ALA A 213 12.61 -7.18 -5.77
N ASN A 214 12.78 -7.72 -4.55
CA ASN A 214 13.98 -8.44 -4.12
C ASN A 214 13.63 -9.87 -3.65
N PRO A 215 13.20 -10.75 -4.56
CA PRO A 215 12.81 -12.11 -4.20
C PRO A 215 14.00 -12.96 -3.73
N ALA A 216 13.71 -14.01 -2.96
CA ALA A 216 14.73 -14.99 -2.55
C ALA A 216 15.35 -15.69 -3.78
N SER A 217 16.57 -16.22 -3.62
CA SER A 217 17.39 -16.72 -4.72
C SER A 217 16.72 -17.80 -5.59
N HIS A 218 15.93 -18.70 -5.02
CA HIS A 218 15.21 -19.75 -5.77
C HIS A 218 14.00 -19.19 -6.52
N LEU A 219 13.29 -18.22 -5.97
CA LEU A 219 12.25 -17.48 -6.71
C LEU A 219 12.87 -16.65 -7.83
N LYS A 220 14.03 -16.03 -7.58
CA LYS A 220 14.76 -15.27 -8.59
C LYS A 220 15.12 -16.12 -9.82
N LYS A 221 15.41 -17.42 -9.65
CA LYS A 221 15.71 -18.36 -10.75
C LYS A 221 14.52 -18.66 -11.67
N VAL A 222 13.30 -18.34 -11.26
CA VAL A 222 12.11 -18.50 -12.11
C VAL A 222 12.09 -17.44 -13.22
N PHE A 223 12.63 -16.25 -12.94
CA PHE A 223 12.63 -15.15 -13.89
C PHE A 223 13.79 -15.28 -14.89
N PRO A 224 13.53 -15.07 -16.19
CA PRO A 224 14.57 -14.89 -17.20
C PRO A 224 15.54 -13.76 -16.87
N GLU A 225 16.78 -13.83 -17.36
CA GLU A 225 17.81 -12.83 -17.05
C GLU A 225 17.59 -11.47 -17.75
N ASP A 226 16.81 -11.46 -18.84
CA ASP A 226 16.57 -10.28 -19.68
C ASP A 226 15.43 -9.38 -19.16
N LYS A 227 14.70 -9.81 -18.12
CA LYS A 227 13.59 -9.05 -17.54
C LYS A 227 13.53 -9.21 -16.02
N SER A 228 13.49 -8.09 -15.32
CA SER A 228 13.58 -8.08 -13.85
C SER A 228 12.28 -8.59 -13.17
N PRO A 229 12.35 -9.07 -11.91
CA PRO A 229 11.17 -9.42 -11.13
C PRO A 229 10.18 -8.26 -10.94
N VAL A 230 10.71 -7.02 -10.84
CA VAL A 230 9.90 -5.79 -10.79
C VAL A 230 9.12 -5.61 -12.08
N GLU A 231 9.77 -5.82 -13.23
CA GLU A 231 9.12 -5.71 -14.53
C GLU A 231 7.95 -6.69 -14.68
N TYR A 232 8.15 -7.96 -14.33
CA TYR A 232 7.06 -8.95 -14.31
C TYR A 232 5.90 -8.57 -13.39
N ALA A 233 6.20 -8.04 -12.20
CA ALA A 233 5.17 -7.66 -11.24
C ALA A 233 4.31 -6.49 -11.74
N LEU A 234 4.95 -5.47 -12.34
CA LEU A 234 4.22 -4.31 -12.86
C LEU A 234 3.52 -4.63 -14.18
N ASP A 235 4.09 -5.48 -15.05
CA ASP A 235 3.41 -5.97 -16.26
C ASP A 235 2.12 -6.70 -15.92
N PHE A 236 2.15 -7.60 -14.94
CA PHE A 236 0.94 -8.29 -14.49
C PHE A 236 -0.19 -7.30 -14.18
N LEU A 237 0.13 -6.15 -13.59
CA LEU A 237 -0.85 -5.14 -13.20
C LEU A 237 -1.24 -4.20 -14.37
N TRP A 238 -0.29 -3.76 -15.18
CA TRP A 238 -0.57 -2.89 -16.33
C TRP A 238 -1.28 -3.61 -17.48
N ASP A 239 -1.08 -4.93 -17.61
CA ASP A 239 -1.79 -5.79 -18.56
C ASP A 239 -3.33 -5.73 -18.38
N GLN A 240 -3.80 -5.48 -17.16
CA GLN A 240 -5.21 -5.51 -16.80
C GLN A 240 -5.91 -4.18 -17.13
N PRO A 241 -7.00 -4.17 -17.91
CA PRO A 241 -7.71 -2.94 -18.28
C PRO A 241 -8.41 -2.25 -17.10
N GLU A 242 -8.74 -2.98 -16.04
CA GLU A 242 -9.44 -2.48 -14.85
C GLU A 242 -8.55 -1.60 -13.96
N VAL A 243 -7.23 -1.78 -14.03
CA VAL A 243 -6.27 -1.02 -13.23
C VAL A 243 -6.13 0.40 -13.78
N SER A 244 -6.39 1.42 -12.97
CA SER A 244 -6.21 2.82 -13.40
C SER A 244 -4.78 3.32 -13.17
N LEU A 245 -4.16 2.90 -12.08
CA LEU A 245 -2.92 3.49 -11.56
C LEU A 245 -2.22 2.50 -10.61
N LEU A 246 -0.89 2.42 -10.66
CA LEU A 246 -0.07 1.74 -9.65
C LEU A 246 0.60 2.73 -8.72
N LEU A 247 0.52 2.52 -7.42
CA LEU A 247 1.28 3.28 -6.43
C LEU A 247 2.59 2.58 -6.10
N SER A 248 3.70 3.20 -6.48
CA SER A 248 5.03 2.76 -6.11
C SER A 248 5.61 3.64 -5.01
N GLY A 249 5.97 3.03 -3.89
CA GLY A 249 6.78 3.67 -2.86
C GLY A 249 8.25 3.49 -3.20
N MET A 250 8.94 4.57 -3.56
CA MET A 250 10.31 4.56 -4.04
C MET A 250 11.21 5.22 -3.01
N SER A 251 12.26 4.51 -2.58
CA SER A 251 13.11 4.91 -1.45
C SER A 251 14.44 5.55 -1.87
N ASP A 252 14.74 5.55 -3.16
CA ASP A 252 15.90 6.22 -3.74
C ASP A 252 15.61 6.67 -5.18
N GLU A 253 16.45 7.57 -5.69
CA GLU A 253 16.34 8.17 -7.02
C GLU A 253 16.45 7.12 -8.13
N LYS A 254 17.24 6.06 -7.92
CA LYS A 254 17.38 5.00 -8.92
C LYS A 254 16.06 4.27 -9.14
N GLN A 255 15.34 3.95 -8.06
CA GLN A 255 13.99 3.36 -8.16
C GLN A 255 13.01 4.29 -8.87
N VAL A 256 13.14 5.60 -8.69
CA VAL A 256 12.34 6.61 -9.40
C VAL A 256 12.63 6.54 -10.90
N GLU A 257 13.89 6.62 -11.31
CA GLU A 257 14.30 6.54 -12.71
C GLU A 257 13.85 5.23 -13.39
N GLU A 258 14.10 4.09 -12.74
CA GLU A 258 13.74 2.76 -13.28
C GLU A 258 12.21 2.62 -13.46
N ASN A 259 11.42 3.05 -12.47
CA ASN A 259 9.96 2.99 -12.57
C ASN A 259 9.39 3.99 -13.58
N LEU A 260 9.97 5.19 -13.70
CA LEU A 260 9.56 6.19 -14.68
C LEU A 260 9.82 5.72 -16.10
N GLU A 261 11.04 5.21 -16.37
CA GLU A 261 11.39 4.68 -17.68
C GLU A 261 10.50 3.50 -18.03
N TYR A 262 10.22 2.63 -17.07
CA TYR A 262 9.36 1.50 -17.34
C TYR A 262 7.89 1.88 -17.57
N ALA A 263 7.35 2.81 -16.79
CA ALA A 263 5.97 3.28 -16.92
C ALA A 263 5.66 3.89 -18.30
N LYS A 264 6.68 4.38 -19.04
CA LYS A 264 6.54 4.83 -20.43
C LYS A 264 6.11 3.70 -21.39
N ARG A 265 6.40 2.44 -21.04
CA ARG A 265 6.08 1.22 -21.81
C ARG A 265 4.77 0.53 -21.37
N SER A 266 4.13 1.01 -20.30
CA SER A 266 2.92 0.39 -19.76
C SER A 266 1.77 0.34 -20.77
N SER A 267 1.09 -0.80 -20.89
CA SER A 267 -0.11 -0.93 -21.71
C SER A 267 -0.97 -2.14 -21.33
N VAL A 268 -2.26 -2.06 -21.64
CA VAL A 268 -3.19 -3.19 -21.53
C VAL A 268 -2.79 -4.27 -22.53
N GLY A 269 -2.75 -5.53 -22.10
CA GLY A 269 -2.37 -6.64 -22.97
C GLY A 269 -0.87 -6.72 -23.28
N MET A 270 -0.01 -6.05 -22.50
CA MET A 270 1.44 -6.05 -22.74
C MET A 270 2.13 -7.36 -22.34
N ALA A 271 1.54 -8.14 -21.44
CA ALA A 271 2.14 -9.38 -20.97
C ALA A 271 1.91 -10.50 -21.99
N THR A 272 3.00 -11.10 -22.47
CA THR A 272 2.93 -12.26 -23.38
C THR A 272 2.43 -13.50 -22.63
N GLU A 273 2.00 -14.53 -23.36
CA GLU A 273 1.66 -15.82 -22.72
C GLU A 273 2.84 -16.43 -21.97
N GLN A 274 4.06 -16.25 -22.47
CA GLN A 274 5.28 -16.67 -21.76
C GLN A 274 5.45 -15.89 -20.44
N ASP A 275 5.20 -14.57 -20.44
CA ASP A 275 5.26 -13.79 -19.22
C ASP A 275 4.25 -14.27 -18.17
N LYS A 276 3.03 -14.58 -18.62
CA LYS A 276 1.96 -15.09 -17.74
C LYS A 276 2.33 -16.43 -17.12
N GLU A 277 2.97 -17.34 -17.87
CA GLU A 277 3.47 -18.60 -17.32
C GLU A 277 4.61 -18.41 -16.31
N VAL A 278 5.55 -17.48 -16.57
CA VAL A 278 6.60 -17.12 -15.59
C VAL A 278 5.99 -16.59 -14.31
N VAL A 279 4.99 -15.70 -14.39
CA VAL A 279 4.29 -15.15 -13.22
C VAL A 279 3.55 -16.23 -12.43
N LYS A 280 2.88 -17.17 -13.11
CA LYS A 280 2.21 -18.32 -12.45
C LYS A 280 3.21 -19.21 -11.70
N GLU A 281 4.34 -19.53 -12.33
CA GLU A 281 5.39 -20.32 -11.70
C GLU A 281 6.03 -19.56 -10.53
N ALA A 282 6.26 -18.25 -10.69
CA ALA A 282 6.78 -17.39 -9.63
C ALA A 282 5.85 -17.37 -8.42
N LYS A 283 4.53 -17.26 -8.63
CA LYS A 283 3.54 -17.40 -7.56
C LYS A 283 3.62 -18.77 -6.89
N ARG A 284 3.65 -19.86 -7.67
CA ARG A 284 3.72 -21.23 -7.13
C ARG A 284 4.94 -21.42 -6.23
N VAL A 285 6.09 -20.91 -6.66
CA VAL A 285 7.33 -20.94 -5.87
C VAL A 285 7.20 -20.04 -4.64
N PHE A 286 6.70 -18.81 -4.78
CA PHE A 286 6.49 -17.89 -3.65
C PHE A 286 5.59 -18.48 -2.57
N ASP A 287 4.46 -19.07 -2.95
CA ASP A 287 3.49 -19.68 -2.05
C ASP A 287 4.10 -20.87 -1.29
N SER A 288 5.03 -21.62 -1.91
CA SER A 288 5.75 -22.70 -1.23
C SER A 288 6.73 -22.23 -0.16
N MET A 289 7.12 -20.95 -0.20
CA MET A 289 8.09 -20.34 0.73
C MET A 289 7.44 -19.53 1.85
N ALA A 290 6.14 -19.24 1.77
CA ALA A 290 5.48 -18.34 2.70
C ALA A 290 4.85 -19.15 3.84
N LEU A 291 5.45 -19.06 5.04
CA LEU A 291 4.81 -19.55 6.27
C LEU A 291 3.83 -18.50 6.85
N VAL A 292 4.08 -17.21 6.57
CA VAL A 292 3.22 -16.10 6.94
C VAL A 292 3.15 -15.02 5.86
N GLY A 293 1.95 -14.55 5.56
CA GLY A 293 1.66 -13.50 4.56
C GLY A 293 2.00 -12.07 5.00
N CYS A 294 3.07 -11.85 5.77
CA CYS A 294 3.46 -10.51 6.21
C CYS A 294 4.09 -9.70 5.06
N THR A 295 3.65 -8.44 4.91
CA THR A 295 4.14 -7.51 3.88
C THR A 295 5.19 -6.52 4.41
N GLY A 296 5.48 -6.56 5.72
CA GLY A 296 6.49 -5.69 6.33
C GLY A 296 6.08 -4.23 6.47
N CYS A 297 4.78 -3.92 6.41
CA CYS A 297 4.23 -2.57 6.43
C CYS A 297 4.38 -1.80 7.77
N ARG A 298 4.77 -2.49 8.85
CA ARG A 298 5.01 -1.96 10.21
C ARG A 298 3.81 -1.26 10.89
N TYR A 299 2.57 -1.39 10.40
CA TYR A 299 1.37 -0.87 11.12
C TYR A 299 1.21 -1.46 12.53
N CYS A 300 1.69 -2.70 12.74
CA CYS A 300 1.70 -3.37 14.04
C CYS A 300 2.74 -2.81 15.03
N MET A 301 3.50 -1.78 14.64
CA MET A 301 4.61 -1.22 15.42
C MET A 301 4.24 0.16 15.99
N PRO A 302 4.78 0.53 17.18
CA PRO A 302 5.66 -0.28 18.03
C PRO A 302 4.90 -1.38 18.78
N CYS A 303 5.53 -2.55 18.93
CA CYS A 303 5.00 -3.57 19.84
C CYS A 303 5.14 -3.09 21.30
N PRO A 304 4.10 -3.17 22.14
CA PRO A 304 4.18 -2.77 23.56
C PRO A 304 5.23 -3.53 24.39
N PHE A 305 5.73 -4.66 23.87
CA PHE A 305 6.74 -5.50 24.51
C PHE A 305 8.09 -5.47 23.78
N GLY A 306 8.26 -4.59 22.79
CA GLY A 306 9.53 -4.35 22.10
C GLY A 306 9.90 -5.35 21.00
N LEU A 307 9.00 -6.26 20.60
CA LEU A 307 9.26 -7.17 19.48
C LEU A 307 9.24 -6.41 18.14
N ASP A 308 10.25 -6.60 17.28
CA ASP A 308 10.17 -6.26 15.86
C ASP A 308 9.40 -7.37 15.11
N ILE A 309 8.06 -7.27 15.15
CA ILE A 309 7.16 -8.27 14.57
C ILE A 309 7.45 -8.51 13.07
N PRO A 310 7.59 -7.48 12.23
CA PRO A 310 7.93 -7.65 10.82
C PRO A 310 9.26 -8.37 10.59
N LYS A 311 10.32 -8.02 11.35
CA LYS A 311 11.62 -8.69 11.24
C LYS A 311 11.52 -10.16 11.63
N ILE A 312 10.85 -10.47 12.74
CA ILE A 312 10.65 -11.85 13.19
C ILE A 312 9.91 -12.68 12.13
N PHE A 313 8.84 -12.15 11.54
CA PHE A 313 8.10 -12.84 10.47
C PHE A 313 8.91 -12.99 9.18
N SER A 314 9.74 -12.00 8.85
CA SER A 314 10.69 -12.13 7.74
C SER A 314 11.66 -13.29 7.95
N LEU A 315 12.22 -13.43 9.15
CA LEU A 315 13.11 -14.53 9.50
C LEU A 315 12.39 -15.89 9.47
N TYR A 316 11.14 -15.93 9.96
CA TYR A 316 10.33 -17.15 9.88
C TYR A 316 10.06 -17.59 8.45
N ASN A 317 9.70 -16.68 7.56
CA ASN A 317 9.54 -17.01 6.14
C ASN A 317 10.84 -17.47 5.47
N MET A 318 12.01 -17.04 5.95
CA MET A 318 13.30 -17.51 5.42
C MET A 318 13.53 -19.01 5.64
N THR A 319 12.89 -19.64 6.64
CA THR A 319 13.04 -21.09 6.87
C THR A 319 12.37 -21.92 5.78
N ALA A 320 11.19 -21.51 5.30
CA ALA A 320 10.54 -22.13 4.14
C ALA A 320 11.23 -21.78 2.81
N ALA A 321 12.03 -20.72 2.80
CA ALA A 321 12.85 -20.30 1.66
C ALA A 321 14.22 -21.05 1.59
N HIS A 322 14.39 -22.15 2.33
CA HIS A 322 15.65 -22.91 2.47
C HIS A 322 16.86 -22.08 2.92
N ARG A 323 16.65 -21.03 3.73
CA ARG A 323 17.69 -20.20 4.35
C ARG A 323 17.68 -20.30 5.87
N GLU A 324 17.50 -21.52 6.39
CA GLU A 324 17.32 -21.73 7.83
C GLU A 324 18.54 -21.31 8.66
N GLU A 325 19.76 -21.61 8.21
CA GLU A 325 20.99 -21.25 8.93
C GLU A 325 21.13 -19.73 9.10
N ASP A 326 20.98 -18.98 8.00
CA ASP A 326 21.01 -17.51 8.02
C ASP A 326 19.89 -16.93 8.89
N ALA A 327 18.67 -17.49 8.76
CA ALA A 327 17.53 -17.06 9.55
C ALA A 327 17.77 -17.26 11.05
N ARG A 328 18.37 -18.39 11.45
CA ARG A 328 18.71 -18.69 12.85
C ARG A 328 19.75 -17.72 13.39
N ALA A 329 20.83 -17.49 12.65
CA ALA A 329 21.88 -16.55 13.07
C ALA A 329 21.33 -15.13 13.28
N GLU A 330 20.52 -14.63 12.34
CA GLU A 330 19.89 -13.31 12.47
C GLU A 330 18.84 -13.27 13.60
N TYR A 331 18.09 -14.36 13.82
CA TYR A 331 17.11 -14.46 14.89
C TYR A 331 17.74 -14.46 16.27
N GLU A 332 18.87 -15.16 16.43
CA GLU A 332 19.61 -15.24 17.70
C GLU A 332 20.14 -13.88 18.13
N ALA A 333 20.47 -13.00 17.18
CA ALA A 333 20.95 -11.64 17.40
C ALA A 333 19.86 -10.63 17.77
N LEU A 334 18.57 -10.99 17.71
CA LEU A 334 17.48 -10.09 18.10
C LEU A 334 17.45 -9.87 19.62
N GLU A 335 17.22 -8.63 20.03
CA GLU A 335 17.05 -8.26 21.45
C GLU A 335 15.79 -8.88 22.06
N LYS A 336 14.69 -8.89 21.29
CA LYS A 336 13.41 -9.52 21.65
C LYS A 336 13.07 -10.59 20.63
N LYS A 337 12.67 -11.76 21.13
CA LYS A 337 12.39 -12.95 20.32
C LYS A 337 10.89 -13.29 20.35
N ALA A 338 10.45 -14.19 19.50
CA ALA A 338 9.04 -14.57 19.40
C ALA A 338 8.45 -15.09 20.72
N GLY A 339 9.25 -15.79 21.53
CA GLY A 339 8.87 -16.26 22.86
C GLY A 339 8.55 -15.14 23.88
N ASP A 340 9.02 -13.92 23.64
CA ASP A 340 8.69 -12.75 24.47
C ASP A 340 7.26 -12.21 24.21
N CYS A 341 6.57 -12.71 23.19
CA CYS A 341 5.22 -12.28 22.85
C CYS A 341 4.22 -12.60 23.97
N ARG A 342 3.56 -11.56 24.52
CA ARG A 342 2.55 -11.72 25.58
C ARG A 342 1.13 -11.94 25.08
N SER A 343 0.92 -12.15 23.77
CA SER A 343 -0.41 -12.36 23.18
C SER A 343 -1.42 -11.27 23.58
N CYS A 344 -1.02 -10.00 23.54
CA CYS A 344 -1.92 -8.88 23.88
C CYS A 344 -2.91 -8.51 22.76
N HIS A 345 -2.75 -9.10 21.57
CA HIS A 345 -3.57 -8.87 20.37
C HIS A 345 -3.60 -7.43 19.83
N HIS A 346 -2.76 -6.51 20.34
CA HIS A 346 -2.72 -5.12 19.85
C HIS A 346 -2.35 -5.04 18.37
N CYS A 347 -1.27 -5.73 17.98
CA CYS A 347 -0.78 -5.77 16.62
C CYS A 347 -1.76 -6.38 15.59
N GLU A 348 -2.64 -7.28 16.03
CA GLU A 348 -3.61 -7.94 15.16
C GLU A 348 -4.71 -6.98 14.70
N LYS A 349 -5.09 -6.03 15.55
CA LYS A 349 -6.07 -4.98 15.24
C LYS A 349 -5.58 -3.99 14.18
N GLU A 350 -4.28 -3.77 14.15
CA GLU A 350 -3.64 -2.85 13.21
C GLU A 350 -3.11 -3.57 11.95
N CYS A 351 -3.18 -4.91 11.90
CA CYS A 351 -2.58 -5.67 10.80
C CYS A 351 -3.50 -5.67 9.57
N PRO A 352 -3.12 -5.01 8.47
CA PRO A 352 -3.95 -5.00 7.25
C PRO A 352 -4.09 -6.39 6.61
N GLN A 353 -3.14 -7.29 6.87
CA GLN A 353 -3.13 -8.65 6.36
C GLN A 353 -3.95 -9.63 7.23
N MET A 354 -4.60 -9.12 8.30
CA MET A 354 -5.39 -9.91 9.25
C MET A 354 -4.61 -11.10 9.85
N ILE A 355 -3.29 -10.95 10.01
CA ILE A 355 -2.44 -12.00 10.56
C ILE A 355 -2.74 -12.14 12.05
N LYS A 356 -2.98 -13.38 12.49
CA LYS A 356 -3.06 -13.75 13.91
C LYS A 356 -1.67 -13.77 14.53
N VAL A 357 -1.09 -12.57 14.71
CA VAL A 357 0.30 -12.39 15.11
C VAL A 357 0.67 -13.21 16.34
N SER A 358 -0.19 -13.22 17.37
CA SER A 358 0.04 -13.95 18.61
C SER A 358 0.10 -15.47 18.42
N GLU A 359 -0.66 -16.03 17.49
CA GLU A 359 -0.63 -17.45 17.15
C GLU A 359 0.64 -17.78 16.36
N VAL A 360 0.95 -16.97 15.34
CA VAL A 360 2.14 -17.14 14.53
C VAL A 360 3.41 -17.06 15.38
N MET A 361 3.50 -16.12 16.33
CA MET A 361 4.64 -16.01 17.23
C MET A 361 4.93 -17.31 18.00
N LYS A 362 3.90 -18.08 18.37
CA LYS A 362 4.09 -19.40 19.00
C LYS A 362 4.74 -20.39 18.03
N GLU A 363 4.32 -20.38 16.77
CA GLU A 363 4.92 -21.23 15.75
C GLU A 363 6.36 -20.82 15.43
N VAL A 364 6.64 -19.51 15.37
CA VAL A 364 8.00 -19.00 15.22
C VAL A 364 8.90 -19.45 16.38
N ALA A 365 8.41 -19.31 17.62
CA ALA A 365 9.15 -19.75 18.80
C ALA A 365 9.46 -21.26 18.77
N LYS A 366 8.51 -22.11 18.34
CA LYS A 366 8.77 -23.55 18.18
C LYS A 366 9.90 -23.85 17.19
N VAL A 367 9.98 -23.09 16.10
CA VAL A 367 11.00 -23.30 15.06
C VAL A 367 12.36 -22.80 15.51
N PHE A 368 12.44 -21.58 16.06
CA PHE A 368 13.72 -20.97 16.39
C PHE A 368 14.24 -21.26 17.80
N GLU A 369 13.36 -21.33 18.79
CA GLU A 369 13.76 -21.26 20.20
C GLU A 369 13.86 -22.60 20.91
N LYS A 370 13.59 -23.73 20.24
CA LYS A 370 13.62 -25.11 20.78
C LYS A 370 13.41 -25.17 22.29
N THR A 371 12.18 -25.44 22.73
CA THR A 371 11.93 -25.81 24.13
C THR A 371 12.87 -26.96 24.51
N GLU A 372 13.82 -26.72 25.40
CA GLU A 372 14.51 -27.81 26.10
C GLU A 372 13.40 -28.60 26.80
N ALA A 373 13.24 -29.86 26.39
CA ALA A 373 12.30 -30.81 26.99
C ALA A 373 12.83 -31.29 28.34
#